data_AF-A0A2E7NAH2-F1
#
_entry.id   AF-A0A2E7NAH2-F1
#
_cell.length_a   1.000
_cell.length_b   1.000
_cell.length_c   1.000
_cell.angle_alpha   90.00
_cell.angle_beta   90.00
_cell.angle_gamma   90.00
#
_symmetry.space_group_name_H-M   'P 1'
#
loop_
_entity.id
_entity.type
_entity.pdbx_description
1 polymer ?
#
loop_
_entity_poly.entity_id
_entity_poly.type
_entity_poly.pdbx_seq_one_letter_code
_entity_poly.pdbx_strand_id
1 'polypeptide(L)' 'MNIAEGKGRFSKKEFVHFLYIARGSLYETMTLLEIFLKRQWVSQEGFIIVKNETREIAKMFNAFINSIKKNQ' A
#
# COMPACT_ATOMS: atom_id res chain seq x y z
N MET A 1 6.00 -8.27 2.58
CA MET A 1 7.32 -8.60 2.01
C MET A 1 8.01 -7.39 1.38
N ASN A 2 7.40 -6.71 0.40
CA ASN A 2 8.05 -5.63 -0.35
C ASN A 2 8.76 -4.53 0.48
N ILE A 3 8.17 -4.05 1.57
CA ILE A 3 8.81 -3.02 2.42
C ILE A 3 10.11 -3.54 3.05
N ALA A 4 10.06 -4.72 3.68
CA ALA A 4 11.21 -5.33 4.33
C ALA A 4 12.28 -5.74 3.31
N GLU A 5 11.85 -6.31 2.18
CA GLU A 5 12.74 -6.70 1.09
C GLU A 5 13.48 -5.49 0.51
N GLY A 6 12.76 -4.38 0.26
CA GLY A 6 13.36 -3.14 -0.20
C GLY A 6 14.32 -2.52 0.80
N LYS A 7 14.03 -2.62 2.11
CA LYS A 7 14.91 -2.12 3.17
C LYS A 7 16.23 -2.89 3.26
N GLY A 8 16.24 -4.17 2.85
CA GLY A 8 17.45 -5.00 2.78
C GLY A 8 18.32 -4.74 1.54
N ARG A 9 17.93 -3.85 0.62
CA ARG A 9 18.72 -3.48 -0.57
C ARG A 9 19.73 -2.39 -0.27
N PHE A 10 20.68 -2.20 -1.18
CA PHE A 10 21.85 -1.33 -0.95
C PHE A 10 21.58 0.16 -1.19
N SER A 11 20.66 0.51 -2.09
CA SER A 11 20.41 1.91 -2.45
C SER A 11 19.02 2.42 -2.05
N LYS A 12 18.94 3.73 -1.77
CA LYS A 12 17.66 4.45 -1.59
C LYS A 12 16.76 4.34 -2.82
N LYS A 13 17.34 4.30 -4.03
CA LYS A 13 16.61 4.15 -5.29
C LYS A 13 15.90 2.80 -5.37
N GLU A 14 16.58 1.72 -5.03
CA GLU A 14 15.97 0.38 -4.95
C GLU A 14 14.91 0.32 -3.87
N PHE A 15 15.16 0.89 -2.69
CA PHE A 15 14.15 0.90 -1.63
C PHE A 15 12.86 1.61 -2.09
N VAL A 16 12.98 2.77 -2.74
CA VAL A 16 11.84 3.48 -3.34
C VAL A 16 11.10 2.63 -4.37
N HIS A 17 11.82 1.86 -5.21
CA HIS A 17 11.19 0.95 -6.17
C HIS A 17 10.33 -0.11 -5.46
N PHE A 18 10.85 -0.75 -4.42
CA PHE A 18 10.09 -1.71 -3.62
C PHE A 18 8.89 -1.09 -2.89
N LEU A 19 9.00 0.16 -2.44
CA LEU A 19 7.86 0.88 -1.87
C LEU A 19 6.76 1.14 -2.91
N TYR A 20 7.12 1.38 -4.18
CA TYR A 20 6.12 1.45 -5.25
C TYR A 20 5.43 0.12 -5.50
N ILE A 21 6.15 -1.00 -5.46
CA ILE A 21 5.56 -2.34 -5.56
C ILE A 21 4.60 -2.58 -4.40
N ALA A 22 5.01 -2.28 -3.16
CA ALA A 22 4.16 -2.40 -1.98
C ALA A 22 2.87 -1.58 -2.09
N ARG A 23 2.96 -0.34 -2.61
CA ARG A 23 1.80 0.52 -2.87
C ARG A 23 0.91 -0.05 -3.99
N GLY A 24 1.48 -0.67 -5.01
CA GLY A 24 0.73 -1.40 -6.04
C GLY A 24 -0.11 -2.52 -5.46
N SER A 25 0.49 -3.39 -4.65
CA SER A 25 -0.23 -4.50 -3.98
C SER A 25 -1.37 -4.01 -3.08
N LEU A 26 -1.22 -2.83 -2.45
CA LEU A 26 -2.29 -2.21 -1.67
C LEU A 26 -3.50 -1.83 -2.54
N TYR A 27 -3.28 -1.26 -3.73
CA TYR A 27 -4.36 -0.91 -4.66
C TYR A 27 -5.04 -2.14 -5.26
N GLU A 28 -4.29 -3.20 -5.55
CA GLU A 28 -4.84 -4.49 -5.95
C GLU A 28 -5.75 -5.07 -4.85
N THR A 29 -5.30 -5.02 -3.60
CA THR A 29 -6.09 -5.44 -2.43
C THR A 29 -7.38 -4.64 -2.30
N MET A 30 -7.32 -3.31 -2.49
CA MET A 30 -8.51 -2.45 -2.47
C MET A 30 -9.50 -2.83 -3.56
N THR A 31 -9.01 -3.17 -4.77
CA THR A 31 -9.84 -3.63 -5.89
C THR A 31 -10.53 -4.96 -5.55
N LEU A 32 -9.80 -5.91 -4.99
CA LEU A 32 -10.37 -7.19 -4.55
C LEU A 32 -11.43 -6.99 -3.47
N LEU A 33 -11.20 -6.09 -2.51
CA LEU A 33 -12.17 -5.76 -1.48
C LEU A 33 -13.47 -5.18 -2.06
N GLU A 34 -13.40 -4.38 -3.12
CA GLU A 34 -14.59 -3.91 -3.85
C GLU A 34 -15.33 -5.05 -4.57
N ILE A 35 -14.61 -6.03 -5.10
CA ILE A 35 -15.22 -7.23 -5.69
C ILE A 35 -15.90 -8.08 -4.60
N PHE A 36 -15.27 -8.26 -3.44
CA PHE A 36 -15.85 -9.01 -2.33
C PHE A 36 -17.12 -8.36 -1.80
N LEU A 37 -17.17 -7.03 -1.71
CA LEU A 37 -18.39 -6.32 -1.35
C LEU A 37 -19.50 -6.55 -2.39
N LYS A 38 -19.18 -6.43 -3.69
CA LYS A 38 -20.15 -6.68 -4.77
C LYS A 38 -20.72 -8.10 -4.76
N ARG A 39 -19.92 -9.07 -4.31
CA ARG A 39 -20.33 -10.47 -4.13
C ARG A 39 -21.02 -10.73 -2.79
N GLN A 40 -21.19 -9.71 -1.96
CA GLN A 40 -21.73 -9.81 -0.59
C GLN A 40 -20.97 -10.79 0.30
N TRP A 41 -19.66 -10.96 0.06
CA TRP A 41 -18.78 -11.81 0.88
C TRP A 41 -18.26 -11.10 2.14
N VAL A 42 -18.35 -9.78 2.16
CA VAL A 42 -18.02 -8.94 3.32
C VAL A 42 -19.17 -7.97 3.58
N SER A 43 -19.35 -7.56 4.84
CA SER A 43 -20.34 -6.54 5.19
C SER A 43 -19.93 -5.15 4.70
N GLN A 44 -20.90 -4.27 4.48
CA GLN A 44 -20.64 -2.87 4.15
C GLN A 44 -19.80 -2.18 5.22
N GLU A 45 -20.06 -2.47 6.49
CA GLU A 45 -19.32 -1.93 7.63
C GLU A 45 -17.85 -2.39 7.61
N GLY A 46 -17.61 -3.70 7.49
CA GLY A 46 -16.26 -4.26 7.40
C GLY A 46 -15.51 -3.72 6.18
N PHE A 47 -16.19 -3.58 5.04
CA PHE A 47 -15.63 -2.93 3.86
C PHE A 47 -15.19 -1.49 4.13
N ILE A 48 -16.02 -0.67 4.79
CA ILE A 48 -15.69 0.73 5.10
C ILE A 48 -14.48 0.82 6.02
N ILE A 49 -14.39 -0.03 7.04
CA ILE A 49 -13.25 -0.06 7.97
C ILE A 49 -11.96 -0.32 7.19
N VAL A 50 -11.89 -1.42 6.45
CA VAL A 50 -10.67 -1.80 5.69
C VAL A 50 -10.37 -0.80 4.57
N LYS A 51 -11.40 -0.24 3.91
CA LYS A 51 -11.22 0.82 2.90
C LYS A 51 -10.62 2.09 3.48
N ASN A 52 -10.95 2.46 4.71
CA ASN A 52 -10.35 3.61 5.37
C ASN A 52 -8.90 3.33 5.79
N GLU A 53 -8.61 2.14 6.32
CA GLU A 53 -7.23 1.73 6.65
C GLU A 53 -6.33 1.72 5.40
N THR A 54 -6.79 1.14 4.30
CA THR A 54 -6.04 1.13 3.03
C THR A 54 -5.76 2.54 2.51
N ARG A 55 -6.70 3.47 2.66
CA ARG A 55 -6.49 4.90 2.32
C ARG A 55 -5.41 5.55 3.18
N GLU A 56 -5.43 5.32 4.48
CA GLU A 56 -4.39 5.86 5.38
C GLU A 56 -3.01 5.26 5.06
N ILE A 57 -2.93 3.95 4.83
CA ILE A 57 -1.68 3.30 4.42
C ILE A 57 -1.17 3.87 3.08
N ALA A 58 -2.05 4.16 2.12
CA ALA A 58 -1.65 4.77 0.84
C ALA A 58 -1.06 6.17 1.03
N LYS A 59 -1.62 6.98 1.94
CA LYS A 59 -1.04 8.29 2.33
C LYS A 59 0.32 8.12 2.98
N MET A 60 0.47 7.15 3.88
CA MET A 60 1.75 6.83 4.54
C MET A 60 2.82 6.44 3.52
N PHE A 61 2.48 5.60 2.53
CA PHE A 61 3.41 5.27 1.43
C PHE A 61 3.84 6.51 0.66
N ASN A 62 2.92 7.41 0.31
CA ASN A 62 3.24 8.63 -0.41
C ASN A 62 4.18 9.53 0.38
N ALA A 63 3.88 9.77 1.66
CA ALA A 63 4.72 10.57 2.54
C ALA A 63 6.11 9.94 2.72
N PHE A 64 6.17 8.62 2.89
CA PHE A 64 7.42 7.90 3.11
C PHE A 64 8.32 7.86 1.86
N ILE A 65 7.75 7.60 0.69
CA ILE A 65 8.50 7.66 -0.57
C ILE A 65 9.06 9.07 -0.79
N ASN A 66 8.26 10.11 -0.54
CA ASN A 66 8.69 11.49 -0.70
C ASN A 66 9.81 11.86 0.29
N SER A 67 9.75 11.39 1.54
CA SER A 67 10.80 11.67 2.52
C SER A 67 12.13 11.00 2.16
N ILE A 68 12.11 9.79 1.60
CA ILE A 68 13.34 9.12 1.14
C ILE A 68 13.93 9.84 -0.08
N LYS A 69 13.09 10.25 -1.04
CA LYS A 69 13.52 10.97 -2.24
C LYS A 69 14.08 12.37 -1.95
N LYS A 70 13.53 13.08 -0.96
CA LYS A 70 14.03 14.40 -0.55
C LYS A 70 15.42 14.32 0.10
N ASN A 71 15.73 13.19 0.73
CA ASN A 71 17.01 12.93 1.37
C ASN A 71 18.02 12.26 0.43
N GLN A 72 17.83 12.35 -0.89
CA GLN A 72 18.64 11.70 -1.90
C GLN A 72 19.63 12.66 -2.54
#